data_AF-A0AAD6Y093-F1
#
_entry.id   AF-A0AAD6Y093-F1
#
_cell.length_a   1.000
_cell.length_b   1.000
_cell.length_c   1.000
_cell.angle_alpha   90.00
_cell.angle_beta   90.00
_cell.angle_gamma   90.00
#
_symmetry.space_group_name_H-M   'P 1'
#
loop_
_entity.id
_entity.type
_entity.pdbx_description
1 polymer ?
#
loop_
_entity_poly.entity_id
_entity_poly.type
_entity_poly.pdbx_seq_one_letter_code
_entity_poly.pdbx_strand_id
1 'polypeptide(L)'
;NFLTKLLDHLLGRILSPEHTEQPTEFSPVERSKVVIRNDRIYEHKVFRVNYTTYDVRRAQDSLNSRYHSDIMTLAPENDSSHPFLYSQIIGIYHADILHNVPEASTTPQRMEFLWVRRYHLEGVWHRSDCFKKKRLYRVEFLPADDPNAFGFISPDEVIRAAHLIPSFAAGTVTGLLNADSVGRLERPGLNEDEDWRFYSVNW
;
A
#
# COMPACT_ATOMS: atom_id res chain seq x y z
N ASN A 1 4.90 -0.89 14.62
CA ASN A 1 6.05 0.03 14.51
C ASN A 1 5.84 0.96 13.30
N PHE A 2 5.25 2.14 13.49
CA PHE A 2 4.91 3.09 12.42
C PHE A 2 6.11 3.98 12.05
N LEU A 3 6.71 4.64 13.05
CA LEU A 3 7.76 5.64 12.83
C LEU A 3 9.02 5.04 12.18
N THR A 4 9.47 3.86 12.61
CA THR A 4 10.65 3.22 12.02
C THR A 4 10.44 2.93 10.54
N LYS A 5 9.28 2.36 10.17
CA LYS A 5 8.92 2.09 8.77
C LYS A 5 8.79 3.37 7.94
N LEU A 6 8.30 4.45 8.54
CA LEU A 6 8.20 5.75 7.88
C LEU A 6 9.59 6.29 7.57
N LEU A 7 10.50 6.30 8.55
CA LEU A 7 11.87 6.77 8.35
C LEU A 7 12.61 5.91 7.33
N ASP A 8 12.41 4.59 7.35
CA ASP A 8 12.98 3.68 6.35
C ASP A 8 12.49 4.01 4.94
N HIS A 9 11.18 4.21 4.78
CA HIS A 9 10.60 4.58 3.50
C HIS A 9 11.10 5.94 2.99
N LEU A 10 11.14 6.95 3.86
CA LEU A 10 11.61 8.29 3.49
C LEU A 10 13.10 8.29 3.14
N LEU A 11 13.93 7.60 3.93
CA LEU A 11 15.36 7.50 3.67
C LEU A 11 15.64 6.73 2.37
N GLY A 12 14.95 5.60 2.15
CA GLY A 12 15.07 4.83 0.91
C GLY A 12 14.79 5.68 -0.32
N ARG A 13 13.75 6.53 -0.27
CA ARG A 13 13.41 7.45 -1.37
C ARG A 13 14.40 8.61 -1.53
N ILE A 14 15.05 9.07 -0.47
CA ILE A 14 16.12 10.07 -0.55
C ILE A 14 17.36 9.48 -1.24
N LEU A 15 17.72 8.23 -0.89
CA LEU A 15 18.93 7.57 -1.40
C LEU A 15 18.75 7.01 -2.81
N SER A 16 17.55 6.49 -3.10
CA SER A 16 17.21 5.82 -4.36
C SER A 16 15.84 6.30 -4.88
N PRO A 17 15.76 7.52 -5.44
CA PRO A 17 14.48 8.08 -5.91
C PRO A 17 13.76 7.21 -6.96
N GLU A 18 14.52 6.45 -7.74
CA GLU A 18 14.00 5.62 -8.83
C GLU A 18 13.67 4.18 -8.42
N HIS A 19 14.10 3.73 -7.23
CA HIS A 19 13.97 2.34 -6.79
C HIS A 19 13.41 2.27 -5.37
N THR A 20 12.08 2.33 -5.24
CA THR A 20 11.39 2.24 -3.94
C THR A 20 10.93 0.80 -3.62
N GLU A 21 11.19 -0.15 -4.53
CA GLU A 21 10.56 -1.47 -4.53
C GLU A 21 11.07 -2.43 -3.43
N GLN A 22 12.22 -2.17 -2.82
CA GLN A 22 12.77 -3.05 -1.79
C GLN A 22 12.64 -2.44 -0.39
N PRO A 23 12.02 -3.18 0.56
CA PRO A 23 12.06 -2.81 1.96
C PRO A 23 13.52 -2.76 2.40
N THR A 24 14.07 -1.56 2.54
CA THR A 24 15.42 -1.37 3.03
C THR A 24 15.32 -1.06 4.51
N GLU A 25 15.82 -1.98 5.34
CA GLU A 25 15.96 -1.73 6.76
C GLU A 25 17.23 -0.94 7.01
N PHE A 26 17.10 0.26 7.57
CA PHE A 26 18.25 1.09 7.92
C PHE A 26 18.62 0.91 9.40
N SER A 27 19.85 1.25 9.76
CA SER A 27 20.26 1.33 11.15
C SER A 27 19.64 2.55 11.83
N PRO A 28 19.55 2.59 13.18
CA PRO A 28 19.09 3.78 13.90
C PRO A 28 19.91 5.05 13.59
N VAL A 29 21.21 4.88 13.32
CA VAL A 29 22.15 5.97 12.97
C VAL A 29 21.88 6.52 11.57
N GLU A 30 21.40 5.68 10.65
CA GLU A 30 20.99 6.14 9.32
C GLU A 30 19.65 6.85 9.37
N ARG A 31 18.68 6.29 10.09
CA ARG A 31 17.35 6.90 10.27
C ARG A 31 17.42 8.28 10.93
N SER A 32 18.36 8.51 11.85
CA SER A 32 18.53 9.82 12.51
C SER A 32 19.00 10.93 11.57
N LYS A 33 19.45 10.59 10.36
CA LYS A 33 19.77 11.55 9.30
C LYS A 33 18.52 12.08 8.61
N VAL A 34 17.36 11.47 8.78
CA VAL A 34 16.09 11.99 8.26
C VAL A 34 15.43 12.87 9.30
N VAL A 35 15.23 14.14 8.97
CA VAL A 35 14.57 15.11 9.84
C VAL A 35 13.23 15.49 9.23
N ILE A 36 12.15 15.18 9.94
CA ILE A 36 10.81 15.67 9.61
C ILE A 36 10.69 17.08 10.15
N ARG A 37 10.53 18.06 9.27
CA ARG A 37 10.49 19.47 9.66
C ARG A 37 9.35 19.71 10.66
N ASN A 38 9.69 20.34 11.78
CA ASN A 38 8.78 20.67 12.88
C ASN A 38 8.10 19.44 13.53
N ASP A 39 8.62 18.22 13.33
CA ASP A 39 8.03 16.97 13.82
C ASP A 39 6.56 16.78 13.38
N ARG A 40 6.23 17.22 12.16
CA ARG A 40 4.86 17.23 11.64
C ARG A 40 4.73 16.49 10.32
N ILE A 41 3.71 15.64 10.25
CA ILE A 41 3.16 15.11 9.02
C ILE A 41 1.75 15.69 8.85
N TYR A 42 1.29 15.81 7.61
CA TYR A 42 0.01 16.39 7.27
C TYR A 42 -0.84 15.35 6.52
N GLU A 43 -2.07 15.16 6.97
CA GLU A 43 -3.03 14.24 6.38
C GLU A 43 -3.80 14.90 5.23
N HIS A 44 -4.05 14.14 4.17
CA HIS A 44 -4.88 14.51 3.04
C HIS A 44 -6.07 13.59 2.91
N LYS A 45 -7.17 14.12 2.36
CA LYS A 45 -8.41 13.35 2.18
C LYS A 45 -8.45 12.55 0.88
N VAL A 46 -7.78 13.04 -0.16
CA VAL A 46 -7.93 12.53 -1.53
C VAL A 46 -6.57 12.36 -2.17
N PHE A 47 -6.35 11.18 -2.74
CA PHE A 47 -5.22 10.86 -3.60
C PHE A 47 -5.75 10.66 -5.03
N ARG A 48 -5.04 11.17 -6.04
CA ARG A 48 -5.42 11.03 -7.44
C ARG A 48 -4.28 10.43 -8.23
N VAL A 49 -4.60 9.43 -9.04
CA VAL A 49 -3.65 8.76 -9.92
C VAL A 49 -4.16 8.81 -11.34
N ASN A 50 -3.29 9.27 -12.25
CA ASN A 50 -3.58 9.25 -13.68
C ASN A 50 -3.05 7.95 -14.27
N TYR A 51 -3.83 7.31 -15.13
CA TYR A 51 -3.43 6.08 -15.81
C TYR A 51 -3.87 6.10 -17.26
N THR A 52 -3.23 5.24 -18.05
CA THR A 52 -3.57 5.05 -19.45
C THR A 52 -4.50 3.84 -19.57
N THR A 53 -5.65 4.02 -20.19
CA THR A 53 -6.61 2.96 -20.48
C THR A 53 -6.15 2.12 -21.68
N TYR A 54 -6.74 0.94 -21.86
CA TYR A 54 -6.39 0.02 -22.94
C TYR A 54 -6.52 0.62 -24.36
N ASP A 55 -7.44 1.58 -24.56
CA ASP A 55 -7.62 2.33 -25.80
C ASP A 55 -6.70 3.56 -25.91
N VAL A 56 -5.63 3.60 -25.11
CA VAL A 56 -4.58 4.64 -25.10
C VAL A 56 -5.15 6.03 -24.77
N ARG A 57 -6.17 6.08 -23.90
CA ARG A 57 -6.72 7.32 -23.36
C ARG A 57 -6.21 7.55 -21.95
N ARG A 58 -6.24 8.81 -21.51
CA ARG A 58 -5.93 9.16 -20.13
C ARG A 58 -7.20 9.11 -19.29
N ALA A 59 -7.14 8.40 -18.19
CA ALA A 59 -8.15 8.38 -17.14
C ALA A 59 -7.51 8.77 -15.81
N GLN A 60 -8.36 9.04 -14.82
CA GLN A 60 -7.93 9.40 -13.48
C GLN A 60 -8.81 8.68 -12.46
N ASP A 61 -8.18 8.02 -11.50
CA ASP A 61 -8.85 7.50 -10.32
C ASP A 61 -8.69 8.50 -9.16
N SER A 62 -9.76 8.70 -8.40
CA SER A 62 -9.77 9.53 -7.19
C SER A 62 -10.06 8.64 -6.00
N LEU A 63 -9.05 8.47 -5.14
CA LEU A 63 -9.02 7.52 -4.04
C LEU A 63 -9.12 8.26 -2.71
N ASN A 64 -9.76 7.63 -1.72
CA ASN A 64 -9.86 8.12 -0.36
C ASN A 64 -9.65 6.93 0.59
N SER A 65 -9.04 7.15 1.75
CA SER A 65 -8.85 6.10 2.75
C SER A 65 -10.18 5.45 3.19
N ARG A 66 -11.29 6.20 3.19
CA ARG A 66 -12.61 5.72 3.61
C ARG A 66 -13.40 4.97 2.53
N TYR A 67 -13.23 5.36 1.26
CA TYR A 67 -14.03 4.85 0.15
C TYR A 67 -13.12 4.68 -1.07
N HIS A 68 -13.15 3.49 -1.69
CA HIS A 68 -12.26 3.15 -2.80
C HIS A 68 -10.79 3.34 -2.41
N SER A 69 -10.35 2.65 -1.37
CA SER A 69 -8.99 2.75 -0.84
C SER A 69 -8.04 1.70 -1.42
N ASP A 70 -8.53 0.75 -2.19
CA ASP A 70 -7.71 -0.32 -2.74
C ASP A 70 -6.92 0.16 -3.97
N ILE A 71 -5.62 -0.09 -3.95
CA ILE A 71 -4.66 0.31 -4.98
C ILE A 71 -3.88 -0.89 -5.49
N MET A 72 -3.35 -0.72 -6.70
CA MET A 72 -2.50 -1.68 -7.38
C MET A 72 -1.12 -1.08 -7.62
N THR A 73 -0.06 -1.80 -7.26
CA THR A 73 1.33 -1.47 -7.56
C THR A 73 1.98 -2.61 -8.35
N LEU A 74 3.15 -2.36 -8.93
CA LEU A 74 3.91 -3.41 -9.62
C LEU A 74 4.46 -4.42 -8.60
N ALA A 75 4.47 -5.70 -8.96
CA ALA A 75 5.20 -6.71 -8.21
C ALA A 75 6.69 -6.69 -8.59
N PRO A 76 7.62 -7.01 -7.67
CA PRO A 76 9.04 -7.12 -8.00
C PRO A 76 9.28 -8.09 -9.16
N GLU A 77 10.23 -7.78 -10.05
CA GLU A 77 10.50 -8.56 -11.28
C GLU A 77 10.74 -10.06 -11.05
N ASN A 78 11.19 -10.43 -9.84
CA ASN A 78 11.46 -11.80 -9.44
C ASN A 78 10.19 -12.63 -9.16
N ASP A 79 9.02 -12.00 -8.98
CA ASP A 79 7.73 -12.70 -8.85
C ASP A 79 7.05 -12.83 -10.23
N SER A 80 7.48 -13.82 -11.01
CA SER A 80 7.00 -14.08 -12.37
C SER A 80 5.53 -14.54 -12.49
N SER A 81 4.83 -14.70 -11.37
CA SER A 81 3.57 -15.45 -11.33
C SER A 81 2.32 -14.60 -11.32
N HIS A 82 2.41 -13.33 -10.86
CA HIS A 82 1.34 -12.34 -10.95
C HIS A 82 1.97 -10.94 -10.90
N PRO A 83 1.72 -10.07 -11.90
CA PRO A 83 2.50 -8.85 -12.10
C PRO A 83 2.21 -7.71 -11.11
N PHE A 84 1.23 -7.87 -10.21
CA PHE A 84 0.75 -6.77 -9.38
C PHE A 84 0.66 -7.11 -7.90
N LEU A 85 0.90 -6.12 -7.04
CA LEU A 85 0.56 -6.19 -5.63
C LEU A 85 -0.66 -5.32 -5.35
N TYR A 86 -1.40 -5.67 -4.31
CA TYR A 86 -2.60 -4.94 -3.89
C TYR A 86 -2.44 -4.47 -2.46
N SER A 87 -2.94 -3.27 -2.18
CA SER A 87 -2.94 -2.69 -0.84
C SER A 87 -4.17 -1.81 -0.63
N GLN A 88 -4.62 -1.71 0.60
CA GLN A 88 -5.67 -0.80 1.03
C GLN A 88 -5.04 0.43 1.69
N ILE A 89 -5.36 1.63 1.21
CA ILE A 89 -4.93 2.89 1.81
C ILE A 89 -5.63 3.09 3.16
N ILE A 90 -4.83 3.26 4.21
CA ILE A 90 -5.31 3.65 5.55
C ILE A 90 -5.22 5.17 5.72
N GLY A 91 -4.15 5.79 5.21
CA GLY A 91 -3.97 7.23 5.29
C GLY A 91 -3.08 7.78 4.18
N ILE A 92 -3.33 9.03 3.84
CA ILE A 92 -2.62 9.75 2.78
C ILE A 92 -1.92 10.92 3.45
N TYR A 93 -0.60 11.00 3.32
CA TYR A 93 0.19 11.98 4.06
C TYR A 93 1.22 12.68 3.19
N HIS A 94 1.66 13.84 3.66
CA HIS A 94 2.93 14.41 3.25
C HIS A 94 3.70 14.97 4.44
N ALA A 95 4.99 15.18 4.24
CA ALA A 95 5.86 15.85 5.18
C ALA A 95 6.96 16.62 4.45
N ASP A 96 7.47 17.66 5.10
CA ASP A 96 8.66 18.38 4.65
C ASP A 96 9.88 17.69 5.28
N ILE A 97 10.75 17.11 4.46
CA ILE A 97 11.87 16.29 4.90
C ILE A 97 13.20 16.98 4.63
N LEU A 98 14.11 16.90 5.59
CA LEU A 98 15.49 17.34 5.48
C LEU A 98 16.41 16.12 5.65
N HIS A 99 17.41 16.00 4.77
CA HIS A 99 18.46 15.01 4.92
C HIS A 99 19.65 15.67 5.64
N ASN A 100 19.87 15.30 6.90
CA ASN A 100 20.89 15.87 7.77
C ASN A 100 22.25 15.18 7.57
N VAL A 101 22.84 15.40 6.39
CA VAL A 101 24.22 15.00 6.08
C VAL A 101 24.99 16.20 5.51
N PRO A 102 26.33 16.27 5.67
CA PRO A 102 27.11 17.45 5.29
C PRO A 102 26.95 17.91 3.83
N GLU A 103 26.68 16.98 2.92
CA GLU A 103 26.55 17.24 1.47
C GLU A 103 25.11 17.48 1.01
N ALA A 104 24.12 17.32 1.90
CA ALA A 104 22.72 17.43 1.53
C ALA A 104 22.22 18.87 1.54
N SER A 105 21.19 19.12 0.74
CA SER A 105 20.49 20.40 0.70
C SER A 105 19.84 20.72 2.04
N THR A 106 19.96 21.98 2.47
CA THR A 106 19.24 22.52 3.63
C THR A 106 17.80 22.92 3.31
N THR A 107 17.38 22.80 2.04
CA THR A 107 16.01 23.09 1.61
C THR A 107 15.14 21.87 1.90
N PRO A 108 14.04 22.02 2.65
CA PRO A 108 13.13 20.90 2.89
C PRO A 108 12.51 20.42 1.59
N GLN A 109 12.52 19.10 1.39
CA GLN A 109 11.85 18.43 0.28
C GLN A 109 10.49 17.92 0.76
N ARG A 110 9.42 18.35 0.09
CA ARG A 110 8.09 17.80 0.34
C ARG A 110 8.03 16.38 -0.23
N MET A 111 7.70 15.41 0.61
CA MET A 111 7.51 14.01 0.24
C MET A 111 6.10 13.55 0.61
N GLU A 112 5.40 12.99 -0.37
CA GLU A 112 4.06 12.42 -0.21
C GLU A 112 4.17 10.91 -0.09
N PHE A 113 3.40 10.29 0.82
CA PHE A 113 3.45 8.86 1.08
C PHE A 113 2.08 8.34 1.53
N LEU A 114 1.78 7.11 1.15
CA LEU A 114 0.55 6.41 1.49
C LEU A 114 0.86 5.41 2.59
N TRP A 115 0.13 5.43 3.71
CA TRP A 115 0.16 4.36 4.70
C TRP A 115 -0.89 3.33 4.34
N VAL A 116 -0.49 2.06 4.23
CA VAL A 116 -1.33 1.01 3.65
C VAL A 116 -1.36 -0.27 4.48
N ARG A 117 -2.44 -1.04 4.32
CA ARG A 117 -2.59 -2.45 4.71
C ARG A 117 -2.46 -3.32 3.46
N ARG A 118 -1.58 -4.32 3.46
CA ARG A 118 -1.29 -5.13 2.28
C ARG A 118 -2.18 -6.36 2.18
N TYR A 119 -2.47 -6.75 0.94
CA TYR A 119 -3.03 -8.04 0.61
C TYR A 119 -1.92 -8.99 0.13
N HIS A 120 -2.16 -10.29 0.20
CA HIS A 120 -1.38 -11.28 -0.52
C HIS A 120 -2.28 -12.14 -1.41
N LEU A 121 -1.68 -12.74 -2.45
CA LEU A 121 -2.38 -13.70 -3.30
C LEU A 121 -2.67 -14.97 -2.52
N GLU A 122 -3.86 -15.54 -2.76
CA GLU A 122 -4.22 -16.86 -2.22
C GLU A 122 -3.24 -17.93 -2.73
N GLY A 123 -2.63 -18.67 -1.81
CA GLY A 123 -1.61 -19.68 -2.14
C GLY A 123 -2.14 -20.99 -2.75
N VAL A 124 -3.45 -21.27 -2.64
CA VAL A 124 -4.03 -22.60 -2.94
C VAL A 124 -4.20 -22.87 -4.44
N TRP A 125 -4.30 -21.83 -5.27
CA TRP A 125 -4.36 -22.00 -6.72
C TRP A 125 -2.99 -21.69 -7.29
N HIS A 126 -2.33 -22.69 -7.88
CA HIS A 126 -1.16 -22.43 -8.69
C HIS A 126 -1.52 -21.32 -9.70
N ARG A 127 -0.80 -20.20 -9.60
CA ARG A 127 -1.13 -18.90 -10.20
C ARG A 127 -1.29 -18.95 -11.73
N SER A 128 -0.83 -20.03 -12.38
CA SER A 128 -0.97 -20.36 -13.81
C SER A 128 -2.29 -21.05 -14.20
N ASP A 129 -3.10 -21.48 -13.23
CA ASP A 129 -4.36 -22.18 -13.45
C ASP A 129 -5.58 -21.26 -13.46
N CYS A 130 -5.52 -20.07 -12.85
CA CYS A 130 -6.67 -19.16 -12.75
C CYS A 130 -7.21 -18.79 -14.13
N PHE A 131 -6.34 -18.35 -15.04
CA PHE A 131 -6.75 -18.03 -16.41
C PHE A 131 -7.22 -19.27 -17.20
N LYS A 132 -6.51 -20.40 -17.07
CA LYS A 132 -6.91 -21.68 -17.70
C LYS A 132 -8.28 -22.16 -17.23
N LYS A 133 -8.60 -21.93 -15.95
CA LYS A 133 -9.88 -22.28 -15.32
C LYS A 133 -10.92 -21.16 -15.42
N LYS A 134 -10.63 -20.06 -16.12
CA LYS A 134 -11.50 -18.87 -16.26
C LYS A 134 -11.96 -18.30 -14.91
N ARG A 135 -11.05 -18.25 -13.94
CA ARG A 135 -11.28 -17.71 -12.60
C ARG A 135 -10.44 -16.46 -12.38
N LEU A 136 -11.02 -15.48 -11.69
CA LEU A 136 -10.31 -14.30 -11.22
C LEU A 136 -9.29 -14.68 -10.15
N TYR A 137 -8.18 -13.94 -10.08
CA TYR A 137 -7.25 -14.04 -8.97
C TYR A 137 -7.96 -13.64 -7.67
N ARG A 138 -7.56 -14.27 -6.57
CA ARG A 138 -8.07 -13.95 -5.24
C ARG A 138 -6.94 -13.49 -4.34
N VAL A 139 -7.27 -12.51 -3.51
CA VAL A 139 -6.38 -11.94 -2.51
C VAL A 139 -7.04 -11.94 -1.15
N GLU A 140 -6.24 -12.01 -0.10
CA GLU A 140 -6.68 -11.86 1.28
C GLU A 140 -5.74 -10.92 2.03
N PHE A 141 -6.19 -10.34 3.14
CA PHE A 141 -5.34 -9.47 3.94
C PHE A 141 -4.26 -10.28 4.64
N LEU A 142 -3.07 -9.70 4.74
CA LEU A 142 -2.08 -10.18 5.70
C LEU A 142 -2.61 -9.98 7.13
N PRO A 143 -2.43 -10.97 8.03
CA PRO A 143 -2.68 -10.82 9.47
C PRO A 143 -1.87 -9.65 10.06
N ALA A 144 -2.42 -8.93 11.04
CA ALA A 144 -1.81 -7.72 11.59
C ALA A 144 -0.45 -7.94 12.27
N ASP A 145 -0.17 -9.16 12.73
CA ASP A 145 1.10 -9.58 13.32
C ASP A 145 2.16 -9.91 12.25
N ASP A 146 1.77 -10.05 10.98
CA ASP A 146 2.72 -10.17 9.88
C ASP A 146 3.54 -8.88 9.75
N PRO A 147 4.89 -8.98 9.76
CA PRO A 147 5.77 -7.82 9.63
C PRO A 147 5.51 -6.98 8.37
N ASN A 148 4.94 -7.55 7.31
CA ASN A 148 4.66 -6.90 6.04
C ASN A 148 3.21 -6.44 5.88
N ALA A 149 2.33 -6.71 6.85
CA ALA A 149 0.92 -6.34 6.77
C ALA A 149 0.70 -4.84 6.58
N PHE A 150 1.58 -4.02 7.14
CA PHE A 150 1.52 -2.57 7.04
C PHE A 150 2.81 -2.00 6.47
N GLY A 151 2.70 -0.97 5.65
CA GLY A 151 3.85 -0.29 5.10
C GLY A 151 3.52 1.06 4.49
N PHE A 152 4.53 1.67 3.88
CA PHE A 152 4.40 2.90 3.12
C PHE A 152 4.63 2.63 1.63
N ILE A 153 3.91 3.37 0.80
CA ILE A 153 4.00 3.32 -0.67
C ILE A 153 4.17 4.76 -1.17
N SER A 154 5.10 4.97 -2.11
CA SER A 154 5.17 6.24 -2.83
C SER A 154 3.96 6.39 -3.74
N PRO A 155 3.29 7.55 -3.80
CA PRO A 155 2.22 7.78 -4.76
C PRO A 155 2.61 7.46 -6.21
N ASP A 156 3.89 7.61 -6.56
CA ASP A 156 4.42 7.31 -7.90
C ASP A 156 4.48 5.80 -8.23
N GLU A 157 4.45 4.93 -7.22
CA GLU A 157 4.40 3.47 -7.42
C GLU A 157 2.99 2.96 -7.71
N VAL A 158 1.97 3.80 -7.48
CA VAL A 158 0.58 3.40 -7.69
C VAL A 158 0.26 3.45 -9.17
N ILE A 159 -0.13 2.29 -9.72
CA ILE A 159 -0.52 2.16 -11.11
C ILE A 159 -1.93 2.72 -11.31
N ARG A 160 -2.88 2.29 -10.46
CA ARG A 160 -4.28 2.71 -10.47
C ARG A 160 -5.05 2.17 -9.25
N ALA A 161 -6.34 2.51 -9.15
CA ALA A 161 -7.27 1.87 -8.24
C ALA A 161 -7.40 0.36 -8.53
N ALA A 162 -7.52 -0.45 -7.49
CA ALA A 162 -7.86 -1.87 -7.62
C ALA A 162 -9.34 -2.08 -7.33
N HIS A 163 -10.05 -2.78 -8.22
CA HIS A 163 -11.44 -3.17 -7.96
C HIS A 163 -11.47 -4.57 -7.35
N LEU A 164 -11.50 -4.61 -6.02
CA LEU A 164 -11.52 -5.84 -5.23
C LEU A 164 -12.95 -6.17 -4.81
N ILE A 165 -13.48 -7.30 -5.31
CA ILE A 165 -14.85 -7.73 -5.05
C ILE A 165 -14.85 -8.81 -3.96
N PRO A 166 -15.57 -8.64 -2.84
CA PRO A 166 -15.73 -9.69 -1.84
C PRO A 166 -16.19 -11.03 -2.40
N SER A 167 -15.51 -12.10 -2.01
CA SER A 167 -15.90 -13.47 -2.32
C SER A 167 -16.96 -13.95 -1.32
N PHE A 168 -18.21 -13.54 -1.51
CA PHE A 168 -19.33 -13.84 -0.58
C PHE A 168 -19.45 -15.34 -0.22
N ALA A 169 -19.24 -16.22 -1.19
CA ALA A 169 -19.31 -17.68 -1.00
C ALA A 169 -18.18 -18.24 -0.09
N ALA A 170 -17.09 -17.51 0.09
CA ALA A 170 -15.98 -17.92 0.95
C ALA A 170 -16.14 -17.46 2.41
N GLY A 171 -17.17 -16.65 2.69
CA GLY A 171 -17.47 -16.14 4.02
C GLY A 171 -16.49 -15.08 4.52
N THR A 172 -16.57 -14.84 5.82
CA THR A 172 -15.78 -13.84 6.55
C THR A 172 -14.73 -14.50 7.43
N VAL A 173 -13.81 -13.70 7.95
CA VAL A 173 -12.75 -14.10 8.88
C VAL A 173 -12.56 -13.01 9.93
N THR A 174 -12.34 -13.42 11.17
CA THR A 174 -12.03 -12.55 12.31
C THR A 174 -10.57 -12.66 12.69
N GLY A 175 -10.08 -11.72 13.52
CA GLY A 175 -8.73 -11.80 14.09
C GLY A 175 -7.59 -11.38 13.16
N LEU A 176 -7.86 -11.01 11.90
CA LEU A 176 -6.82 -10.43 11.02
C LEU A 176 -6.36 -9.04 11.45
N LEU A 177 -7.21 -8.31 12.17
CA LEU A 177 -6.92 -6.97 12.69
C LEU A 177 -7.82 -6.72 13.92
N ASN A 178 -7.32 -6.01 14.93
CA ASN A 178 -8.16 -5.65 16.08
C ASN A 178 -9.32 -4.72 15.66
N ALA A 179 -10.46 -4.81 16.35
CA ALA A 179 -11.64 -3.98 16.07
C ALA A 179 -11.35 -2.48 16.21
N ASP A 180 -10.57 -2.08 17.23
CA ASP A 180 -10.22 -0.68 17.50
C ASP A 180 -9.10 -0.14 16.58
N SER A 181 -8.69 -0.88 15.55
CA SER A 181 -7.60 -0.45 14.68
C SER A 181 -8.06 0.66 13.72
N VAL A 182 -7.28 1.73 13.62
CA VAL A 182 -7.47 2.79 12.60
C VAL A 182 -7.36 2.28 11.16
N GLY A 183 -6.80 1.07 10.94
CA GLY A 183 -6.76 0.41 9.64
C GLY A 183 -8.03 -0.35 9.28
N ARG A 184 -9.05 -0.37 10.16
CA ARG A 184 -10.37 -0.92 9.87
C ARG A 184 -11.19 0.10 9.09
N LEU A 185 -11.84 -0.38 8.04
CA LEU A 185 -12.89 0.33 7.34
C LEU A 185 -14.21 -0.38 7.61
N GLU A 186 -15.27 0.39 7.83
CA GLU A 186 -16.62 -0.17 7.93
C GLU A 186 -16.96 -0.89 6.62
N ARG A 187 -17.30 -2.17 6.73
CA ARG A 187 -17.73 -2.98 5.60
C ARG A 187 -19.22 -3.29 5.76
N PRO A 188 -20.07 -2.87 4.81
CA PRO A 188 -21.49 -3.16 4.88
C PRO A 188 -21.75 -4.67 5.01
N GLY A 189 -22.50 -5.06 6.05
CA GLY A 189 -22.89 -6.45 6.29
C GLY A 189 -21.88 -7.31 7.05
N LEU A 190 -20.81 -6.72 7.59
CA LEU A 190 -19.85 -7.39 8.47
C LEU A 190 -19.85 -6.75 9.86
N ASN A 191 -19.44 -7.52 10.86
CA ASN A 191 -19.11 -6.99 12.18
C ASN A 191 -17.79 -6.20 12.14
N GLU A 192 -17.54 -5.36 13.14
CA GLU A 192 -16.36 -4.47 13.22
C GLU A 192 -15.02 -5.24 13.21
N ASP A 193 -15.01 -6.48 13.69
CA ASP A 193 -13.85 -7.36 13.76
C ASP A 193 -13.75 -8.34 12.58
N GLU A 194 -14.66 -8.26 11.61
CA GLU A 194 -14.74 -9.16 10.47
C GLU A 194 -14.16 -8.51 9.19
N ASP A 195 -13.39 -9.29 8.45
CA ASP A 195 -13.03 -9.00 7.07
C ASP A 195 -13.62 -10.11 6.17
N TRP A 196 -13.86 -9.82 4.89
CA TRP A 196 -14.09 -10.92 3.93
C TRP A 196 -12.84 -11.78 3.83
N ARG A 197 -13.03 -13.10 3.78
CA ARG A 197 -11.91 -14.05 3.70
C ARG A 197 -11.10 -13.86 2.42
N PHE A 198 -11.77 -13.63 1.30
CA PHE A 198 -11.10 -13.37 0.02
C PHE A 198 -11.78 -12.25 -0.75
N TYR A 199 -11.01 -11.57 -1.58
CA TYR A 199 -11.47 -10.64 -2.59
C TYR A 199 -11.02 -11.13 -3.96
N SER A 200 -11.93 -11.18 -4.93
CA SER A 200 -11.61 -11.39 -6.32
C SER A 200 -11.12 -10.11 -6.96
N VAL A 201 -9.98 -10.18 -7.64
CA VAL A 201 -9.41 -9.07 -8.40
C VAL A 201 -10.18 -8.95 -9.71
N ASN A 202 -10.83 -7.81 -9.93
CA ASN A 202 -11.46 -7.46 -11.19
C ASN A 202 -10.67 -6.34 -11.88
N TRP A 203 -10.45 -6.46 -13.20
CA TRP A 203 -9.62 -5.53 -14.00
C TRP A 203 -10.43 -4.73 -15.01
#